data_AF-A0A5C7EQB5-F1
#
_entry.id   AF-A0A5C7EQB5-F1
#
_cell.length_a   1.000
_cell.length_b   1.000
_cell.length_c   1.000
_cell.angle_alpha   90.00
_cell.angle_beta   90.00
_cell.angle_gamma   90.00
#
_symmetry.space_group_name_H-M   'P 1'
#
loop_
_entity.id
_entity.type
_entity.pdbx_description
1 polymer ?
#
loop_
_entity_poly.entity_id
_entity_poly.type
_entity_poly.pdbx_seq_one_letter_code
_entity_poly.pdbx_strand_id
1 'polypeptide(L)'
;MTLEEKLKQWYQRPEIRARNWEPRLFWKPTEDGHPFGQLKVDPWELEVLFATLLGEPAEHYEALNARVLEGDTHRAMGRADFIATCAKRGELPLLTRVEDVPPAGR
;
A
#
# COMPACT_ATOMS: atom_id res chain seq x y z
N MET A 1 0.67 8.66 -15.73
CA MET A 1 -0.23 8.47 -14.59
C MET A 1 0.63 8.42 -13.34
N THR A 2 0.27 9.17 -12.30
CA THR A 2 0.96 9.12 -11.00
C THR A 2 0.63 7.82 -10.26
N LEU A 3 1.46 7.43 -9.29
CA LEU A 3 1.19 6.26 -8.46
C LEU A 3 -0.14 6.42 -7.69
N GLU A 4 -0.44 7.61 -7.17
CA GLU A 4 -1.71 7.85 -6.45
C GLU A 4 -2.94 7.65 -7.34
N GLU A 5 -2.91 8.17 -8.56
CA GLU A 5 -3.99 7.97 -9.54
C GLU A 5 -4.15 6.48 -9.88
N LYS A 6 -3.04 5.77 -10.07
CA LYS A 6 -3.01 4.32 -10.31
C LYS A 6 -3.70 3.56 -9.17
N LEU A 7 -3.36 3.89 -7.92
CA LEU A 7 -3.92 3.24 -6.74
C LEU A 7 -5.42 3.53 -6.57
N LYS A 8 -5.87 4.76 -6.86
CA LYS A 8 -7.29 5.11 -6.85
C LYS A 8 -8.06 4.32 -7.92
N GLN A 9 -7.50 4.19 -9.12
CA GLN A 9 -8.09 3.38 -10.20
C GLN A 9 -8.14 1.90 -9.82
N TRP A 10 -7.05 1.34 -9.31
CA TRP A 10 -6.97 -0.06 -8.88
C TRP A 10 -7.97 -0.38 -7.77
N TYR A 11 -8.12 0.51 -6.79
CA TYR A 11 -9.06 0.31 -5.70
C TYR A 11 -10.52 0.18 -6.15
N GLN A 12 -10.88 0.78 -7.29
CA GLN A 12 -12.21 0.65 -7.87
C GLN A 12 -12.44 -0.70 -8.57
N ARG A 13 -11.39 -1.51 -8.81
CA ARG A 13 -11.50 -2.81 -9.47
C ARG A 13 -12.23 -3.84 -8.58
N PRO A 14 -13.05 -4.73 -9.16
CA PRO A 14 -13.86 -5.69 -8.40
C PRO A 14 -13.07 -6.57 -7.42
N GLU A 15 -11.86 -6.99 -7.80
CA GLU A 15 -10.99 -7.87 -7.01
C GLU A 15 -10.58 -7.23 -5.67
N ILE A 16 -10.42 -5.90 -5.67
CA ILE A 16 -10.10 -5.13 -4.47
C ILE A 16 -11.37 -4.77 -3.71
N ARG A 17 -12.42 -4.33 -4.42
CA ARG A 17 -13.72 -4.00 -3.81
C ARG A 17 -14.36 -5.19 -3.10
N ALA A 18 -14.15 -6.42 -3.60
CA ALA A 18 -14.63 -7.65 -2.99
C ALA A 18 -14.04 -7.90 -1.58
N ARG A 19 -12.94 -7.23 -1.22
CA ARG A 19 -12.35 -7.31 0.14
C ARG A 19 -13.13 -6.50 1.18
N ASN A 20 -14.11 -5.69 0.77
CA ASN A 20 -14.94 -4.85 1.64
C ASN A 20 -14.12 -3.91 2.55
N TRP A 21 -12.92 -3.52 2.09
CA TRP A 21 -12.08 -2.55 2.79
C TRP A 21 -12.59 -1.14 2.52
N GLU A 22 -12.81 -0.36 3.57
CA GLU A 22 -13.27 1.02 3.42
C GLU A 22 -12.14 1.95 2.93
N PRO A 23 -12.43 2.97 2.09
CA PRO A 23 -11.40 3.88 1.58
C PRO A 23 -10.61 4.58 2.70
N ARG A 24 -11.29 4.87 3.82
CA ARG A 24 -10.68 5.51 5.00
C ARG A 24 -9.53 4.72 5.62
N LEU A 25 -9.32 3.46 5.24
CA LEU A 25 -8.16 2.67 5.66
C LEU A 25 -6.88 3.15 4.97
N PHE A 26 -6.97 3.71 3.76
CA PHE A 26 -5.81 4.08 2.94
C PHE A 26 -5.72 5.58 2.64
N TRP A 27 -6.87 6.26 2.58
CA TRP A 27 -6.96 7.69 2.28
C TRP A 27 -7.57 8.48 3.45
N LYS A 28 -7.15 9.74 3.58
CA LYS A 28 -7.92 10.79 4.26
C LYS A 28 -9.00 11.28 3.29
N PRO A 29 -10.25 11.49 3.74
CA PRO A 29 -11.27 12.10 2.90
C PRO A 29 -10.91 13.56 2.56
N THR A 30 -11.44 14.09 1.46
CA THR A 30 -11.35 15.53 1.16
C THR A 30 -12.28 16.34 2.07
N GLU A 31 -12.08 17.66 2.11
CA GLU A 31 -12.96 18.58 2.85
C GLU A 31 -14.42 18.50 2.36
N ASP A 32 -14.61 18.30 1.05
CA ASP A 32 -15.92 18.10 0.43
C ASP A 32 -16.54 16.70 0.66
N GLY A 33 -15.87 15.85 1.46
CA GLY A 33 -16.36 14.50 1.81
C GLY A 33 -16.06 13.40 0.79
N HIS A 34 -15.27 13.67 -0.26
CA HIS A 34 -14.88 12.65 -1.23
C HIS A 34 -13.92 11.63 -0.59
N PRO A 35 -14.14 10.30 -0.73
CA PRO A 35 -13.40 9.29 0.01
C PRO A 35 -11.92 9.16 -0.39
N PHE A 36 -11.54 9.66 -1.57
CA PHE A 36 -10.19 9.56 -2.13
C PHE A 36 -9.43 10.88 -2.10
N GLY A 37 -9.21 11.43 -0.89
CA GLY A 37 -8.33 12.58 -0.70
C GLY A 37 -6.86 12.18 -0.75
N GLN A 38 -6.10 12.54 0.30
CA GLN A 38 -4.67 12.26 0.41
C GLN A 38 -4.42 10.83 0.89
N LEU A 39 -3.40 10.14 0.36
CA LEU A 39 -2.93 8.90 0.98
C LEU A 39 -2.43 9.15 2.41
N LYS A 40 -2.79 8.26 3.33
CA LYS A 40 -2.26 8.26 4.71
C LYS A 40 -1.33 7.08 5.00
N VAL A 41 -1.28 6.12 4.09
CA VAL A 41 -0.38 4.97 4.14
C VAL A 41 0.69 5.12 3.07
N ASP A 42 1.77 4.37 3.22
CA ASP A 42 2.84 4.31 2.23
C ASP A 42 2.30 3.85 0.86
N PRO A 43 2.47 4.65 -0.21
CA PRO A 43 2.01 4.31 -1.54
C PRO A 43 2.67 3.05 -2.11
N TRP A 44 3.92 2.73 -1.75
CA TRP A 44 4.62 1.54 -2.26
C TRP A 44 4.07 0.27 -1.63
N GLU A 45 3.76 0.31 -0.33
CA GLU A 45 3.14 -0.81 0.36
C GLU A 45 1.72 -1.08 -0.16
N LEU A 46 0.95 -0.01 -0.40
CA LEU A 46 -0.38 -0.12 -0.98
C LEU A 46 -0.35 -0.64 -2.42
N GLU A 47 0.66 -0.26 -3.20
CA GLU A 47 0.89 -0.81 -4.54
C GLU A 47 1.09 -2.32 -4.48
N VAL A 48 1.99 -2.82 -3.64
CA VAL A 48 2.24 -4.26 -3.53
C VAL A 48 0.98 -5.02 -3.10
N LEU A 49 0.22 -4.48 -2.15
CA LEU A 49 -1.05 -5.06 -1.72
C LEU A 49 -2.03 -5.20 -2.89
N PHE A 50 -2.27 -4.11 -3.63
CA PHE A 50 -3.22 -4.09 -4.73
C PHE A 50 -2.74 -4.90 -5.93
N ALA A 51 -1.48 -4.77 -6.31
CA ALA A 51 -0.85 -5.53 -7.39
C ALA A 51 -0.99 -7.04 -7.14
N THR A 52 -0.72 -7.49 -5.91
CA THR A 52 -0.86 -8.91 -5.54
C THR A 52 -2.29 -9.41 -5.68
N LEU A 53 -3.29 -8.61 -5.29
CA LEU A 53 -4.70 -8.97 -5.42
C LEU A 53 -5.17 -9.00 -6.87
N LEU A 54 -4.58 -8.15 -7.71
CA LEU A 54 -4.92 -8.03 -9.14
C LEU A 54 -4.13 -9.00 -10.03
N GLY A 55 -3.10 -9.66 -9.49
CA GLY A 55 -2.16 -10.45 -10.30
C GLY A 55 -1.27 -9.59 -11.22
N GLU A 56 -1.08 -8.32 -10.87
CA GLU A 56 -0.28 -7.35 -11.61
C GLU A 56 1.12 -7.22 -10.98
N PRO A 57 2.15 -6.80 -11.74
CA PRO A 57 3.44 -6.46 -11.16
C PRO A 57 3.39 -5.16 -10.35
N ALA A 58 4.14 -5.08 -9.25
CA ALA A 58 4.36 -3.85 -8.49
C ALA A 58 5.73 -3.25 -8.85
N GLU A 59 5.74 -1.97 -9.25
CA GLU A 59 6.96 -1.28 -9.71
C GLU A 59 7.97 -1.10 -8.57
N HIS A 60 7.48 -0.93 -7.33
CA HIS A 60 8.32 -0.65 -6.17
C HIS A 60 8.60 -1.90 -5.31
N TYR A 61 8.30 -3.10 -5.80
CA TYR A 61 8.44 -4.34 -5.02
C TYR A 61 9.86 -4.54 -4.46
N GLU A 62 10.86 -4.53 -5.33
CA GLU A 62 12.26 -4.74 -4.97
C GLU A 62 12.80 -3.60 -4.10
N ALA A 63 12.48 -2.35 -4.46
CA ALA A 63 12.90 -1.16 -3.71
C ALA A 63 12.32 -1.15 -2.29
N LEU A 64 11.06 -1.60 -2.14
CA LEU A 64 10.40 -1.71 -0.84
C LEU A 64 11.00 -2.84 0.01
N ASN A 65 11.42 -3.96 -0.61
CA ASN A 65 12.14 -5.03 0.07
C ASN A 65 13.54 -4.60 0.54
N ALA A 66 14.22 -3.76 -0.25
CA ALA A 66 15.53 -3.21 0.09
C ALA A 66 15.45 -2.07 1.13
N ARG A 67 14.26 -1.50 1.37
CA ARG A 67 14.09 -0.37 2.28
C ARG A 67 14.17 -0.82 3.74
N VAL A 68 15.16 -0.30 4.45
CA VAL A 68 15.27 -0.44 5.91
C VAL A 68 14.44 0.66 6.57
N LEU A 69 13.42 0.28 7.34
CA LEU A 69 12.70 1.21 8.21
C LEU A 69 13.33 1.21 9.61
N GLU A 70 13.32 2.37 10.27
CA GLU A 70 13.82 2.48 11.63
C GLU A 70 13.02 1.55 12.57
N GLY A 71 13.71 0.74 13.37
CA GLY A 71 13.10 -0.28 14.24
C GLY A 71 12.78 -1.63 13.57
N ASP A 72 13.06 -1.79 12.27
CA ASP A 72 12.70 -2.98 11.50
C ASP A 72 13.83 -4.03 11.40
N THR A 73 14.71 -4.07 12.40
CA THR A 73 15.94 -4.87 12.44
C THR A 73 15.73 -6.38 12.62
N HIS A 74 14.49 -6.84 12.78
CA HIS A 74 14.16 -8.24 13.10
C HIS A 74 13.34 -8.95 12.01
N ARG A 75 13.30 -8.42 10.80
CA ARG A 75 12.53 -9.06 9.74
C ARG A 75 13.25 -10.23 9.10
N ALA A 76 12.67 -11.42 9.28
CA ALA A 76 13.06 -12.61 8.52
C ALA A 76 12.65 -12.55 7.03
N MET A 77 11.91 -11.53 6.61
CA MET A 77 11.30 -11.38 5.28
C MET A 77 11.21 -9.90 4.87
N GLY A 78 11.42 -9.59 3.59
CA GLY A 78 11.27 -8.24 3.06
C GLY A 78 9.85 -7.68 3.21
N ARG A 79 9.70 -6.35 3.25
CA ARG A 79 8.39 -5.71 3.46
C ARG A 79 7.38 -6.06 2.37
N ALA A 80 7.79 -6.02 1.10
CA ALA A 80 6.92 -6.35 -0.02
C ALA A 80 6.49 -7.82 0.04
N ASP A 81 7.41 -8.74 0.33
CA ASP A 81 7.12 -10.16 0.47
C ASP A 81 6.11 -10.46 1.58
N PHE A 82 6.25 -9.76 2.71
CA PHE A 82 5.31 -9.88 3.83
C PHE A 82 3.90 -9.44 3.41
N ILE A 83 3.78 -8.27 2.79
CA ILE A 83 2.49 -7.74 2.32
C ILE A 83 1.86 -8.67 1.29
N ALA A 84 2.63 -9.13 0.30
CA ALA A 84 2.14 -10.05 -0.72
C ALA A 84 1.66 -11.37 -0.12
N THR A 85 2.34 -11.88 0.91
CA THR A 85 1.93 -13.09 1.64
C THR A 85 0.60 -12.89 2.37
N CYS A 86 0.43 -11.78 3.10
CA CYS A 86 -0.85 -11.43 3.74
C CYS A 86 -1.98 -11.28 2.72
N ALA A 87 -1.73 -10.58 1.61
CA ALA A 87 -2.71 -10.36 0.55
C ALA A 87 -3.22 -11.68 -0.05
N LYS A 88 -2.32 -12.64 -0.30
CA LYS A 88 -2.66 -13.99 -0.79
C LYS A 88 -3.52 -14.78 0.20
N ARG A 89 -3.36 -14.53 1.51
CA ARG A 89 -4.20 -15.12 2.58
C ARG A 89 -5.52 -14.38 2.79
N GLY A 90 -5.74 -13.25 2.08
CA GLY A 90 -6.92 -12.40 2.23
C GLY A 90 -6.87 -11.49 3.46
N GLU A 91 -5.70 -11.31 4.06
CA GLU A 91 -5.47 -10.46 5.22
C GLU A 91 -5.10 -9.04 4.79
N LEU A 92 -5.55 -8.04 5.55
CA LEU A 92 -5.04 -6.68 5.43
C LEU A 92 -3.87 -6.50 6.41
N PRO A 93 -2.61 -6.44 5.94
CA PRO A 93 -1.48 -6.18 6.82
C PRO A 93 -1.56 -4.75 7.36
N LEU A 94 -0.95 -4.51 8.53
CA LEU A 94 -0.72 -3.16 9.01
C LEU A 94 0.22 -2.46 8.04
N LEU A 95 -0.25 -1.41 7.35
CA LEU A 95 0.55 -0.59 6.44
C LEU A 95 1.22 0.56 7.21
N THR A 96 2.42 0.93 6.76
CA THR A 96 3.18 2.07 7.30
C THR A 96 2.43 3.36 6.97
N ARG A 97 2.32 4.29 7.92
CA ARG A 97 1.71 5.59 7.64
C ARG A 97 2.68 6.45 6.83
N VAL A 98 2.16 7.32 5.98
CA VAL A 98 2.99 8.20 5.16
C VAL A 98 3.89 9.11 6.01
N GLU A 99 3.46 9.46 7.23
CA GLU A 99 4.21 10.24 8.21
C GLU A 99 5.40 9.48 8.84
N ASP A 100 5.35 8.14 8.81
CA ASP A 100 6.37 7.25 9.37
C ASP A 100 7.33 6.73 8.28
N VAL A 101 7.09 7.07 7.00
CA VAL A 101 8.00 6.72 5.91
C VAL A 101 9.20 7.65 5.99
N PRO A 102 10.44 7.13 6.12
CA PRO A 102 11.62 7.97 6.15
C PRO A 102 11.70 8.78 4.86
N PRO A 103 12.04 10.08 4.93
CA PRO A 103 12.22 10.89 3.74
C PRO A 103 13.29 10.23 2.87
N ALA A 104 13.03 10.10 1.57
CA ALA A 104 14.06 9.67 0.63
C ALA A 104 15.30 10.54 0.86
N GLY A 105 16.42 9.92 1.25
CA GLY A 105 17.66 10.62 1.55
C GLY A 105 17.98 11.60 0.43
N ARG A 106 18.21 12.87 0.79
CA ARG A 106 18.75 13.87 -0.12
C ARG A 106 20.18 13.54 -0.50
#